data_AF-A0A969U332-F1
#
_entry.id   AF-A0A969U332-F1
#
_cell.length_a   1.000
_cell.length_b   1.000
_cell.length_c   1.000
_cell.angle_alpha   90.00
_cell.angle_beta   90.00
_cell.angle_gamma   90.00
#
_symmetry.space_group_name_H-M   'P 1'
#
loop_
_entity.id
_entity.type
_entity.pdbx_description
1 polymer ?
#
loop_
_entity_poly.entity_id
_entity_poly.type
_entity_poly.pdbx_seq_one_letter_code
_entity_poly.pdbx_strand_id
1 'polypeptide(L)'
;MATSITGSLGQTNNYSSVNELITKWPTAAQNQGIKLFGIAFDGVETDYLDPAVISNLTLPTNENPKSWLSYGSSTGIGVPSSYDGWFTDTSKIRAEINYDPNTNQSQTLKLKWADNQNITSTTIDLSSLSPKTIPGVGDQGNEVGLLQIFNNGVLVPASNFTITRVNAPIAEKLITVGSDGVTFIGDRTDGDFKFKIEANPSSNITFDELRFSTKAYDSPTAAYVATPFQDDSSDYLVRSIEYQGTEDPVSLQFSAPTFSVNENGTPVAAVTVTRVGSSAGTASATVNLTNGTATAPGDYNNAPITVNFADGDTAAKTIVIPIVDDTLVEGNETINLSLTNPTGTSRVTLGTQSTATLNIVDNDIPGSLQFSAPTYSVREDGTPVAAVRVTRTGSSDGAVSATVSATNGTATAPGDYTNTP
;
A
#
# COMPACT_ATOMS: atom_id res chain seq x y z
N MET A 1 -9.84 3.14 12.97
CA MET A 1 -9.84 4.48 13.58
C MET A 1 -8.51 5.10 13.18
N ALA A 2 -8.54 6.26 12.54
CA ALA A 2 -7.33 6.90 12.08
C ALA A 2 -6.43 7.26 13.28
N THR A 3 -5.14 7.00 13.16
CA THR A 3 -4.11 7.24 14.18
C THR A 3 -3.43 8.57 13.87
N SER A 4 -3.22 9.42 14.88
CA SER A 4 -2.51 10.68 14.68
C SER A 4 -1.06 10.42 14.23
N ILE A 5 -0.61 11.19 13.26
CA ILE A 5 0.79 11.18 12.79
C ILE A 5 1.37 12.59 12.85
N THR A 6 2.65 12.66 13.20
CA THR A 6 3.46 13.88 13.10
C THR A 6 4.82 13.50 12.54
N GLY A 7 5.35 14.29 11.63
CA GLY A 7 6.66 14.01 11.06
C GLY A 7 7.39 15.27 10.63
N SER A 8 8.68 15.11 10.40
CA SER A 8 9.55 16.11 9.81
C SER A 8 10.34 15.46 8.68
N LEU A 9 10.31 16.09 7.51
CA LEU A 9 11.14 15.76 6.37
C LEU A 9 12.14 16.89 6.17
N GLY A 10 13.44 16.58 6.19
CA GLY A 10 14.49 17.57 6.04
C GLY A 10 15.34 17.77 7.30
N GLN A 11 16.12 18.85 7.35
CA GLN A 11 16.90 19.25 8.53
C GLN A 11 16.57 20.68 8.93
N THR A 12 16.67 20.98 10.23
CA THR A 12 16.52 22.35 10.75
C THR A 12 17.67 23.27 10.34
N ASN A 13 18.79 22.72 9.85
CA ASN A 13 19.95 23.44 9.33
C ASN A 13 20.12 23.17 7.82
N ASN A 14 20.92 24.02 7.14
CA ASN A 14 21.25 23.80 5.75
C ASN A 14 22.04 22.49 5.59
N TYR A 15 21.73 21.77 4.51
CA TYR A 15 22.57 20.68 4.05
C TYR A 15 23.94 21.21 3.66
N SER A 16 25.00 20.49 4.07
CA SER A 16 26.38 20.92 3.83
C SER A 16 26.88 20.62 2.40
N SER A 17 26.17 19.75 1.67
CA SER A 17 26.47 19.38 0.29
C SER A 17 25.28 18.73 -0.42
N VAL A 18 25.27 18.77 -1.75
CA VAL A 18 24.27 18.10 -2.61
C VAL A 18 24.21 16.60 -2.35
N ASN A 19 25.35 15.96 -2.14
CA ASN A 19 25.42 14.54 -1.79
C ASN A 19 24.71 14.25 -0.45
N GLU A 20 24.78 15.15 0.52
CA GLU A 20 24.06 15.00 1.79
C GLU A 20 22.54 15.07 1.61
N LEU A 21 22.02 16.00 0.79
CA LEU A 21 20.59 16.04 0.48
C LEU A 21 20.13 14.79 -0.26
N ILE A 22 20.84 14.40 -1.33
CA ILE A 22 20.49 13.25 -2.15
C ILE A 22 20.49 11.95 -1.34
N THR A 23 21.36 11.83 -0.33
CA THR A 23 21.42 10.62 0.51
C THR A 23 20.42 10.66 1.67
N LYS A 24 20.26 11.80 2.34
CA LYS A 24 19.44 11.89 3.56
C LYS A 24 17.98 12.20 3.30
N TRP A 25 17.66 13.08 2.34
CA TRP A 25 16.29 13.51 2.09
C TRP A 25 15.42 12.39 1.52
N PRO A 26 15.84 11.66 0.47
CA PRO A 26 15.07 10.52 -0.04
C PRO A 26 14.82 9.45 1.01
N THR A 27 15.85 9.10 1.80
CA THR A 27 15.72 8.12 2.89
C THR A 27 14.70 8.59 3.92
N ALA A 28 14.76 9.87 4.32
CA ALA A 28 13.79 10.44 5.26
C ALA A 28 12.37 10.46 4.67
N ALA A 29 12.21 10.77 3.39
CA ALA A 29 10.92 10.78 2.69
C ALA A 29 10.31 9.37 2.62
N GLN A 30 11.11 8.38 2.20
CA GLN A 30 10.71 6.98 2.13
C GLN A 30 10.30 6.44 3.51
N ASN A 31 11.06 6.73 4.56
CA ASN A 31 10.73 6.32 5.92
C ASN A 31 9.39 6.87 6.43
N GLN A 32 8.94 7.99 5.86
CA GLN A 32 7.68 8.65 6.21
C GLN A 32 6.55 8.35 5.21
N GLY A 33 6.81 7.56 4.16
CA GLY A 33 5.82 7.25 3.12
C GLY A 33 5.54 8.42 2.16
N ILE A 34 6.46 9.38 2.07
CA ILE A 34 6.34 10.56 1.20
C ILE A 34 7.10 10.30 -0.09
N LYS A 35 6.47 10.61 -1.22
CA LYS A 35 7.08 10.59 -2.55
C LYS A 35 7.33 11.99 -3.09
N LEU A 36 8.41 12.12 -3.86
CA LEU A 36 8.84 13.36 -4.49
C LEU A 36 8.84 13.18 -6.00
N PHE A 37 8.10 14.03 -6.71
CA PHE A 37 8.02 13.98 -8.16
C PHE A 37 8.38 15.32 -8.78
N GLY A 38 8.91 15.25 -10.00
CA GLY A 38 9.01 16.42 -10.86
C GLY A 38 8.29 16.19 -12.16
N ILE A 39 7.62 17.24 -12.61
CA ILE A 39 6.85 17.25 -13.84
C ILE A 39 7.52 18.26 -14.77
N ALA A 40 7.98 17.78 -15.93
CA ALA A 40 8.64 18.60 -16.94
C ALA A 40 7.60 19.33 -17.84
N PHE A 41 8.08 20.16 -18.77
CA PHE A 41 7.22 20.93 -19.68
C PHE A 41 6.33 20.05 -20.58
N ASP A 42 6.78 18.83 -20.89
CA ASP A 42 6.00 17.84 -21.64
C ASP A 42 4.94 17.12 -20.79
N GLY A 43 4.86 17.44 -19.48
CA GLY A 43 3.93 16.83 -18.53
C GLY A 43 4.37 15.47 -18.00
N VAL A 44 5.56 14.98 -18.35
CA VAL A 44 6.07 13.70 -17.85
C VAL A 44 6.42 13.82 -16.38
N GLU A 45 5.79 12.99 -15.55
CA GLU A 45 6.05 12.88 -14.12
C GLU A 45 7.17 11.88 -13.83
N THR A 46 8.19 12.29 -13.09
CA THR A 46 9.37 11.49 -12.71
C THR A 46 9.43 11.34 -11.19
N ASP A 47 9.51 10.11 -10.67
CA ASP A 47 9.69 9.80 -9.24
C ASP A 47 11.18 9.93 -8.86
N TYR A 48 11.51 10.97 -8.09
CA TYR A 48 12.88 11.21 -7.63
C TYR A 48 13.29 10.35 -6.44
N LEU A 49 12.46 9.40 -6.00
CA LEU A 49 12.85 8.40 -5.01
C LEU A 49 13.21 7.05 -5.63
N ASP A 50 13.07 6.91 -6.94
CA ASP A 50 13.57 5.75 -7.68
C ASP A 50 15.11 5.73 -7.63
N PRO A 51 15.74 4.67 -7.10
CA PRO A 51 17.19 4.54 -7.05
C PRO A 51 17.89 4.74 -8.40
N ALA A 52 17.25 4.36 -9.51
CA ALA A 52 17.78 4.54 -10.86
C ALA A 52 17.75 6.01 -11.34
N VAL A 53 16.84 6.81 -10.80
CA VAL A 53 16.71 8.25 -11.08
C VAL A 53 17.63 9.05 -10.17
N ILE A 54 17.66 8.72 -8.87
CA ILE A 54 18.52 9.36 -7.85
C ILE A 54 20.00 9.27 -8.22
N SER A 55 20.47 8.12 -8.72
CA SER A 55 21.88 7.94 -9.08
C SER A 55 22.31 8.80 -10.27
N ASN A 56 21.34 9.26 -11.08
CA ASN A 56 21.56 10.12 -12.24
C ASN A 56 21.33 11.60 -11.92
N LEU A 57 20.97 11.95 -10.68
CA LEU A 57 20.94 13.33 -10.18
C LEU A 57 22.39 13.82 -10.04
N THR A 58 23.03 14.02 -11.19
CA THR A 58 24.44 14.39 -11.29
C THR A 58 24.49 15.91 -11.24
N LEU A 59 25.25 16.48 -10.31
CA LEU A 59 25.73 17.84 -10.54
C LEU A 59 26.58 17.80 -11.80
N PRO A 60 26.33 18.65 -12.81
CA PRO A 60 27.27 18.77 -13.90
C PRO A 60 28.61 19.21 -13.30
N THR A 61 29.55 18.27 -13.18
CA THR A 61 30.95 18.60 -12.96
C THR A 61 31.38 19.28 -14.24
N ASN A 62 31.74 20.55 -14.12
CA ASN A 62 32.22 21.46 -15.14
C ASN A 62 32.75 20.78 -16.42
N GLU A 63 32.40 21.38 -17.56
CA GLU A 63 33.00 21.25 -18.90
C GLU A 63 32.20 20.48 -19.98
N ASN A 64 31.15 21.14 -20.52
CA ASN A 64 30.96 21.20 -21.98
C ASN A 64 30.01 22.35 -22.37
N PRO A 65 30.42 23.36 -23.18
CA PRO A 65 29.50 24.37 -23.68
C PRO A 65 28.73 23.77 -24.86
N LYS A 66 27.52 23.25 -24.65
CA LYS A 66 26.70 22.73 -25.75
C LYS A 66 25.31 23.34 -25.80
N SER A 67 25.15 24.13 -26.87
CA SER A 67 23.95 24.43 -27.65
C SER A 67 22.78 25.06 -26.91
N TRP A 68 22.19 26.05 -27.56
CA TRP A 68 21.02 26.83 -27.14
C TRP A 68 19.72 25.99 -27.13
N LEU A 69 19.76 24.77 -26.60
CA LEU A 69 18.68 23.79 -26.56
C LEU A 69 18.81 22.89 -25.31
N SER A 70 18.18 23.28 -24.21
CA SER A 70 17.20 22.48 -23.43
C SER A 70 17.07 23.07 -22.01
N TYR A 71 15.97 23.79 -21.81
CA TYR A 71 15.57 24.41 -20.55
C TYR A 71 15.00 23.37 -19.61
N GLY A 72 15.73 23.05 -18.54
CA GLY A 72 15.54 21.80 -17.81
C GLY A 72 15.78 20.62 -18.77
N SER A 73 16.59 19.64 -18.37
CA SER A 73 16.57 18.43 -19.18
C SER A 73 15.14 17.87 -19.16
N SER A 74 14.71 17.22 -20.24
CA SER A 74 13.50 16.39 -20.29
C SER A 74 13.53 15.20 -19.31
N THR A 75 14.45 15.22 -18.33
CA THR A 75 14.80 14.14 -17.42
C THR A 75 14.77 14.55 -15.94
N GLY A 76 14.43 15.80 -15.58
CA GLY A 76 13.98 16.11 -14.21
C GLY A 76 14.39 17.46 -13.58
N ILE A 77 14.12 17.57 -12.26
CA ILE A 77 14.45 18.66 -11.34
C ILE A 77 15.94 18.53 -11.01
N GLY A 78 16.77 19.18 -11.79
CA GLY A 78 18.22 19.20 -11.67
C GLY A 78 18.79 20.33 -12.50
N VAL A 79 19.71 21.09 -11.91
CA VAL A 79 20.21 22.40 -12.36
C VAL A 79 21.15 22.25 -13.57
N PRO A 80 20.75 22.64 -14.80
CA PRO A 80 21.67 22.69 -15.93
C PRO A 80 22.30 24.09 -15.99
N SER A 81 23.57 24.19 -15.57
CA SER A 81 24.55 25.20 -16.03
C SER A 81 24.18 26.70 -16.00
N SER A 82 23.55 27.22 -14.94
CA SER A 82 23.33 28.68 -14.83
C SER A 82 24.48 29.42 -14.10
N TYR A 83 25.41 29.97 -14.88
CA TYR A 83 26.28 31.12 -14.55
C TYR A 83 27.46 30.92 -13.56
N ASP A 84 28.65 31.28 -14.05
CA ASP A 84 30.01 30.98 -13.55
C ASP A 84 30.46 31.67 -12.22
N GLY A 85 29.53 32.10 -11.37
CA GLY A 85 29.86 32.85 -10.13
C GLY A 85 29.12 32.42 -8.86
N TRP A 86 28.15 31.52 -8.98
CA TRP A 86 27.17 31.22 -7.92
C TRP A 86 27.30 29.80 -7.34
N PHE A 87 28.22 29.00 -7.88
CA PHE A 87 28.44 27.59 -7.57
C PHE A 87 29.43 27.32 -6.43
N THR A 88 30.02 28.35 -5.82
CA THR A 88 31.01 28.16 -4.74
C THR A 88 30.39 27.95 -3.36
N ASP A 89 29.10 28.24 -3.19
CA ASP A 89 28.37 27.99 -1.94
C ASP A 89 27.80 26.57 -1.93
N THR A 90 28.65 25.59 -1.63
CA THR A 90 28.28 24.18 -1.51
C THR A 90 27.26 23.90 -0.41
N SER A 91 26.97 24.89 0.46
CA SER A 91 25.94 24.78 1.51
C SER A 91 24.51 25.04 1.00
N LYS A 92 24.36 25.42 -0.27
CA LYS A 92 23.06 25.70 -0.90
C LYS A 92 22.79 24.72 -2.02
N ILE A 93 21.80 23.88 -1.81
CA ILE A 93 21.32 22.91 -2.79
C ILE A 93 20.09 23.52 -3.44
N ARG A 94 19.89 23.32 -4.74
CA ARG A 94 18.88 24.06 -5.50
C ARG A 94 18.07 23.11 -6.37
N ALA A 95 16.77 23.32 -6.38
CA ALA A 95 15.88 22.81 -7.40
C ALA A 95 15.38 24.03 -8.19
N GLU A 96 15.66 24.03 -9.49
CA GLU A 96 15.22 25.08 -10.42
C GLU A 96 13.86 24.65 -10.98
N ILE A 97 12.84 25.48 -10.78
CA ILE A 97 11.51 25.31 -11.38
C ILE A 97 11.34 26.41 -12.42
N ASN A 98 11.22 26.01 -13.67
CA ASN A 98 11.17 26.94 -14.79
C ASN A 98 9.74 27.22 -15.24
N TYR A 99 9.49 28.46 -15.65
CA TYR A 99 8.32 28.90 -16.40
C TYR A 99 8.74 29.32 -17.80
N ASP A 100 8.06 28.78 -18.81
CA ASP A 100 8.22 29.19 -20.20
C ASP A 100 7.08 30.16 -20.58
N PRO A 101 7.37 31.47 -20.67
CA PRO A 101 6.36 32.47 -21.02
C PRO A 101 5.87 32.36 -22.47
N ASN A 102 6.60 31.67 -23.36
CA ASN A 102 6.18 31.50 -24.75
C ASN A 102 5.06 30.46 -24.88
N THR A 103 5.10 29.42 -24.03
CA THR A 103 4.11 28.34 -24.01
C THR A 103 3.14 28.45 -22.83
N ASN A 104 3.40 29.37 -21.89
CA ASN A 104 2.67 29.53 -20.63
C ASN A 104 2.66 28.22 -19.81
N GLN A 105 3.74 27.47 -19.86
CA GLN A 105 3.93 26.21 -19.12
C GLN A 105 4.92 26.40 -17.98
N SER A 106 4.72 25.64 -16.89
CA SER A 106 5.63 25.62 -15.76
C SER A 106 5.99 24.18 -15.42
N GLN A 107 7.24 23.97 -15.02
CA GLN A 107 7.62 22.75 -14.34
C GLN A 107 6.93 22.68 -12.97
N THR A 108 6.76 21.48 -12.43
CA THR A 108 6.12 21.31 -11.11
C THR A 108 6.93 20.38 -10.23
N LEU A 109 7.20 20.83 -9.00
CA LEU A 109 7.63 19.96 -7.91
C LEU A 109 6.39 19.47 -7.15
N LYS A 110 6.23 18.16 -7.05
CA LYS A 110 5.09 17.53 -6.38
C LYS A 110 5.59 16.71 -5.19
N LEU A 111 4.95 16.91 -4.04
CA LEU A 111 5.13 16.08 -2.85
C LEU A 111 3.81 15.37 -2.56
N LYS A 112 3.87 14.05 -2.44
CA LYS A 112 2.68 13.22 -2.20
C LYS A 112 2.90 12.30 -1.00
N TRP A 113 2.03 12.40 0.00
CA TRP A 113 1.93 11.45 1.10
C TRP A 113 1.24 10.17 0.64
N ALA A 114 1.43 9.07 1.36
CA ALA A 114 0.77 7.80 1.04
C ALA A 114 -0.76 7.92 1.07
N ASP A 115 -1.48 7.13 0.27
CA ASP A 115 -2.94 7.28 0.05
C ASP A 115 -3.80 7.05 1.32
N ASN A 116 -3.20 6.69 2.46
CA ASN A 116 -3.86 6.55 3.75
C ASN A 116 -3.41 7.59 4.80
N GLN A 117 -2.51 8.50 4.43
CA GLN A 117 -2.03 9.59 5.26
C GLN A 117 -2.73 10.89 4.86
N ASN A 118 -3.65 11.32 5.70
CA ASN A 118 -4.40 12.54 5.54
C ASN A 118 -3.76 13.66 6.36
N ILE A 119 -3.23 14.69 5.69
CA ILE A 119 -2.57 15.81 6.35
C ILE A 119 -3.60 16.90 6.65
N THR A 120 -3.56 17.42 7.87
CA THR A 120 -4.46 18.49 8.35
C THR A 120 -3.72 19.80 8.56
N SER A 121 -2.41 19.74 8.81
CA SER A 121 -1.54 20.90 8.90
C SER A 121 -0.15 20.56 8.40
N THR A 122 0.49 21.52 7.73
CA THR A 122 1.92 21.43 7.43
C THR A 122 2.58 22.79 7.48
N THR A 123 3.81 22.82 7.98
CA THR A 123 4.73 23.95 7.86
C THR A 123 5.79 23.59 6.83
N ILE A 124 6.00 24.48 5.87
CA ILE A 124 6.93 24.31 4.76
C ILE A 124 7.95 25.42 4.85
N ASP A 125 9.21 25.03 4.95
CA ASP A 125 10.34 25.94 4.96
C ASP A 125 10.97 26.01 3.56
N LEU A 126 10.75 27.13 2.89
CA LEU A 126 11.38 27.51 1.63
C LEU A 126 12.42 28.63 1.84
N SER A 127 12.94 28.85 3.06
CA SER A 127 13.89 29.94 3.38
C SER A 127 15.19 29.95 2.57
N SER A 128 15.47 28.87 1.85
CA SER A 128 16.54 28.77 0.86
C SER A 128 16.18 29.34 -0.52
N LEU A 129 14.98 29.88 -0.69
CA LEU A 129 14.57 30.64 -1.86
C LEU A 129 15.57 31.78 -2.10
N SER A 130 16.15 31.80 -3.29
CA SER A 130 16.92 32.96 -3.75
C SER A 130 16.52 33.24 -5.19
N PRO A 131 15.71 34.28 -5.44
CA PRO A 131 15.38 34.71 -6.79
C PRO A 131 16.63 34.89 -7.65
N LYS A 132 16.55 34.58 -8.93
CA LYS A 132 17.67 34.78 -9.87
C LYS A 132 17.83 36.26 -10.18
N THR A 133 19.06 36.75 -10.27
CA THR A 133 19.35 38.03 -10.95
C THR A 133 20.15 37.73 -12.20
N ILE A 134 19.71 38.25 -13.34
CA ILE A 134 20.51 38.18 -14.56
C ILE A 134 21.62 39.24 -14.43
N PRO A 135 22.91 38.84 -14.44
CA PRO A 135 23.99 39.79 -14.35
C PRO A 135 23.95 40.78 -15.53
N GLY A 136 23.91 42.08 -15.23
CA GLY A 136 23.87 43.14 -16.22
C GLY A 136 22.46 43.62 -16.64
N VAL A 137 21.38 42.94 -16.23
CA VAL A 137 20.00 43.34 -16.57
C VAL A 137 19.26 43.95 -15.37
N GLY A 138 19.80 43.81 -14.15
CA GLY A 138 19.16 44.29 -12.93
C GLY A 138 18.06 43.35 -12.43
N ASP A 139 17.32 43.78 -11.41
CA ASP A 139 16.15 43.07 -10.89
C ASP A 139 15.06 43.02 -11.98
N GLN A 140 14.56 41.82 -12.30
CA GLN A 140 13.58 41.62 -13.38
C GLN A 140 12.13 41.75 -12.91
N GLY A 141 11.94 41.94 -11.61
CA GLY A 141 10.63 42.01 -10.96
C GLY A 141 10.50 40.93 -9.91
N ASN A 142 9.34 40.91 -9.27
CA ASN A 142 9.01 39.97 -8.21
C ASN A 142 8.73 38.58 -8.80
N GLU A 143 9.51 37.57 -8.41
CA GLU A 143 9.22 36.17 -8.77
C GLU A 143 7.91 35.71 -8.11
N VAL A 144 7.10 35.00 -8.90
CA VAL A 144 5.76 34.58 -8.50
C VAL A 144 5.69 33.05 -8.46
N GLY A 145 5.58 32.51 -7.26
CA GLY A 145 5.33 31.09 -7.05
C GLY A 145 3.84 30.78 -6.91
N LEU A 146 3.45 29.58 -7.31
CA LEU A 146 2.12 29.01 -7.11
C LEU A 146 2.23 27.71 -6.30
N LEU A 147 1.54 27.69 -5.17
CA LEU A 147 1.30 26.49 -4.37
C LEU A 147 -0.14 26.01 -4.58
N GLN A 148 -0.30 24.74 -4.95
CA GLN A 148 -1.58 24.08 -5.05
C GLN A 148 -1.64 22.89 -4.09
N ILE A 149 -2.83 22.65 -3.53
CA ILE A 149 -3.08 21.62 -2.53
C ILE A 149 -4.08 20.64 -3.11
N PHE A 150 -3.79 19.35 -3.03
CA PHE A 150 -4.62 18.29 -3.60
C PHE A 150 -5.01 17.27 -2.54
N ASN A 151 -6.17 16.65 -2.74
CA ASN A 151 -6.63 15.49 -1.99
C ASN A 151 -7.11 14.46 -3.00
N ASN A 152 -6.46 13.29 -3.06
CA ASN A 152 -6.77 12.22 -4.00
C ASN A 152 -6.78 12.72 -5.46
N GLY A 153 -5.83 13.59 -5.81
CA GLY A 153 -5.69 14.17 -7.15
C GLY A 153 -6.70 15.28 -7.49
N VAL A 154 -7.61 15.64 -6.58
CA VAL A 154 -8.55 16.75 -6.74
C VAL A 154 -8.00 18.00 -6.06
N LEU A 155 -7.99 19.14 -6.77
CA LEU A 155 -7.56 20.42 -6.21
C LEU A 155 -8.48 20.79 -5.04
N VAL A 156 -7.88 21.06 -3.88
CA VAL A 156 -8.58 21.56 -2.70
C VAL A 156 -8.79 23.06 -2.86
N PRO A 157 -10.04 23.57 -2.84
CA PRO A 157 -10.31 25.00 -2.94
C PRO A 157 -9.65 25.78 -1.81
N ALA A 158 -9.14 26.97 -2.13
CA ALA A 158 -8.38 27.74 -1.17
C ALA A 158 -9.21 28.39 -0.04
N SER A 159 -10.54 28.35 -0.16
CA SER A 159 -11.46 28.64 0.95
C SER A 159 -11.40 27.63 2.11
N ASN A 160 -10.78 26.47 1.88
CA ASN A 160 -10.78 25.35 2.82
C ASN A 160 -9.53 25.28 3.70
N PHE A 161 -8.56 26.17 3.46
CA PHE A 161 -7.34 26.21 4.23
C PHE A 161 -6.94 27.65 4.53
N THR A 162 -6.23 27.82 5.64
CA THR A 162 -5.55 29.06 5.97
C THR A 162 -4.09 28.89 5.64
N ILE A 163 -3.51 29.80 4.86
CA ILE A 163 -2.06 29.89 4.67
C ILE A 163 -1.55 31.11 5.41
N THR A 164 -0.60 30.90 6.29
CA THR A 164 0.06 31.97 7.04
C THR A 164 1.56 31.93 6.80
N ARG A 165 2.18 33.11 6.68
CA ARG A 165 3.64 33.18 6.65
C ARG A 165 4.16 32.99 8.08
N VAL A 166 5.13 32.10 8.25
CA VAL A 166 5.77 31.86 9.55
C VAL A 166 6.92 32.86 9.68
N ASN A 167 6.83 33.72 10.69
CA ASN A 167 7.65 34.92 10.94
C ASN A 167 7.31 36.13 10.04
N ALA A 168 7.36 37.33 10.63
CA ALA A 168 7.04 38.58 9.93
C ALA A 168 8.22 39.02 9.04
N PRO A 169 8.02 39.26 7.72
CA PRO A 169 9.05 39.85 6.87
C PRO A 169 9.37 41.28 7.29
N ILE A 170 10.51 41.80 6.82
CA ILE A 170 10.90 43.20 7.00
C ILE A 170 9.90 44.16 6.28
N ALA A 171 9.19 43.67 5.26
CA ALA A 171 8.06 44.33 4.60
C ALA A 171 6.95 43.32 4.24
N GLU A 172 5.67 43.69 4.46
CA GLU A 172 4.52 42.82 4.19
C GLU A 172 4.42 42.52 2.69
N LYS A 173 4.53 41.23 2.32
CA LYS A 173 4.38 40.77 0.94
C LYS A 173 3.11 39.99 0.74
N LEU A 174 2.50 40.21 -0.42
CA LEU A 174 1.18 39.72 -0.74
C LEU A 174 1.19 38.20 -0.92
N ILE A 175 0.39 37.51 -0.11
CA ILE A 175 -0.09 36.15 -0.39
C ILE A 175 -1.49 36.32 -0.98
N THR A 176 -1.67 35.92 -2.23
CA THR A 176 -2.98 35.96 -2.87
C THR A 176 -3.56 34.56 -2.93
N VAL A 177 -4.72 34.41 -2.30
CA VAL A 177 -5.48 33.16 -2.32
C VAL A 177 -6.46 33.22 -3.48
N GLY A 178 -6.23 32.39 -4.50
CA GLY A 178 -7.06 32.31 -5.71
C GLY A 178 -7.81 31.00 -5.85
N SER A 179 -8.63 30.87 -6.90
CA SER A 179 -9.31 29.61 -7.25
C SER A 179 -8.34 28.47 -7.56
N ASP A 180 -7.16 28.83 -8.07
CA ASP A 180 -6.19 27.88 -8.61
C ASP A 180 -5.07 27.55 -7.61
N GLY A 181 -5.19 27.98 -6.35
CA GLY A 181 -4.18 27.81 -5.32
C GLY A 181 -3.73 29.14 -4.72
N VAL A 182 -2.54 29.14 -4.13
CA VAL A 182 -1.97 30.30 -3.44
C VAL A 182 -0.76 30.81 -4.18
N THR A 183 -0.86 32.06 -4.59
CA THR A 183 0.23 32.79 -5.21
C THR A 183 1.00 33.55 -4.14
N PHE A 184 2.32 33.43 -4.18
CA PHE A 184 3.22 34.12 -3.27
C PHE A 184 4.33 34.80 -4.05
N ILE A 185 4.78 35.93 -3.53
CA ILE A 185 5.88 36.70 -4.10
C ILE A 185 7.11 36.54 -3.19
N GLY A 186 8.25 36.20 -3.79
CA GLY A 186 9.55 36.18 -3.12
C GLY A 186 10.51 37.23 -3.68
N ASP A 187 11.29 37.89 -2.82
CA ASP A 187 12.48 38.68 -3.18
C ASP A 187 13.66 38.29 -2.28
N ARG A 188 14.87 38.56 -2.75
CA ARG A 188 16.16 38.45 -2.09
C ARG A 188 16.22 39.13 -0.72
N THR A 189 15.37 40.13 -0.45
CA THR A 189 15.33 40.86 0.83
C THR A 189 14.46 40.20 1.91
N ASP A 190 13.68 39.17 1.55
CA ASP A 190 12.61 38.63 2.41
C ASP A 190 13.09 37.68 3.53
N GLY A 191 14.36 37.26 3.53
CA GLY A 191 14.88 36.36 4.56
C GLY A 191 14.14 35.01 4.60
N ASP A 192 13.56 34.66 5.75
CA ASP A 192 12.85 33.39 5.97
C ASP A 192 11.52 33.31 5.18
N PHE A 193 11.49 32.43 4.18
CA PHE A 193 10.31 32.14 3.36
C PHE A 193 9.63 30.85 3.83
N LYS A 194 8.82 30.94 4.90
CA LYS A 194 8.16 29.80 5.51
C LYS A 194 6.64 29.97 5.50
N PHE A 195 5.92 28.89 5.20
CA PHE A 195 4.46 28.88 5.19
C PHE A 195 3.92 27.84 6.16
N LYS A 196 2.85 28.17 6.84
CA LYS A 196 2.02 27.20 7.56
C LYS A 196 0.67 27.13 6.88
N ILE A 197 0.29 25.92 6.51
CA ILE A 197 -0.97 25.56 5.88
C ILE A 197 -1.77 24.80 6.93
N GLU A 198 -2.97 25.28 7.20
CA GLU A 198 -3.89 24.65 8.15
C GLU A 198 -5.24 24.44 7.48
N ALA A 199 -5.73 23.20 7.49
CA ALA A 199 -7.10 22.92 7.09
C ALA A 199 -8.06 23.68 8.02
N ASN A 200 -9.15 24.20 7.46
CA ASN A 200 -10.16 24.88 8.25
C ASN A 200 -10.78 23.88 9.25
N PRO A 201 -10.74 24.14 10.57
CA PRO A 201 -11.20 23.20 11.60
C PRO A 201 -12.66 22.75 11.44
N SER A 202 -13.48 23.55 10.75
CA SER A 202 -14.90 23.25 10.52
C SER A 202 -15.18 22.36 9.30
N SER A 203 -14.16 22.05 8.49
CA SER A 203 -14.36 21.50 7.15
C SER A 203 -14.11 19.99 7.02
N ASN A 204 -13.51 19.32 8.02
CA ASN A 204 -13.02 17.93 7.91
C ASN A 204 -12.11 17.70 6.68
N ILE A 205 -11.53 18.75 6.12
CA ILE A 205 -10.72 18.66 4.91
C ILE A 205 -9.31 18.24 5.28
N THR A 206 -8.80 17.33 4.47
CA THR A 206 -7.44 16.81 4.50
C THR A 206 -6.82 17.03 3.14
N PHE A 207 -5.51 16.91 3.06
CA PHE A 207 -4.78 16.83 1.79
C PHE A 207 -3.72 15.74 1.87
N ASP A 208 -3.36 15.20 0.71
CA ASP A 208 -2.33 14.17 0.56
C ASP A 208 -1.23 14.60 -0.41
N GLU A 209 -1.36 15.79 -1.02
CA GLU A 209 -0.47 16.22 -2.07
C GLU A 209 -0.32 17.75 -2.13
N LEU A 210 0.90 18.20 -2.40
CA LEU A 210 1.26 19.60 -2.66
C LEU A 210 1.99 19.71 -3.98
N ARG A 211 1.68 20.74 -4.76
CA ARG A 211 2.36 21.08 -6.01
C ARG A 211 2.89 22.51 -5.97
N PHE A 212 4.16 22.67 -6.33
CA PHE A 212 4.85 23.95 -6.44
C PHE A 212 5.21 24.19 -7.90
N SER A 213 4.84 25.36 -8.42
CA SER A 213 5.13 25.80 -9.78
C SER A 213 5.44 27.29 -9.80
N THR A 214 5.96 27.78 -10.92
CA THR A 214 6.21 29.20 -11.20
C THR A 214 5.12 29.80 -12.08
N LYS A 215 4.93 31.12 -11.98
CA LYS A 215 4.13 31.92 -12.90
C LYS A 215 4.95 33.12 -13.37
N ALA A 216 4.49 33.74 -14.46
CA ALA A 216 5.03 35.00 -14.95
C ALA A 216 5.15 36.07 -13.84
N TYR A 217 6.21 36.89 -13.93
CA TYR A 217 6.46 38.04 -13.05
C TYR A 217 5.24 38.92 -12.80
N ASP A 218 5.12 39.39 -11.56
CA ASP A 218 4.24 40.52 -11.25
C ASP A 218 4.96 41.83 -11.60
N SER A 219 4.39 42.59 -12.53
CA SER A 219 4.92 43.88 -13.00
C SER A 219 6.37 43.80 -13.54
N PRO A 220 6.64 43.06 -14.64
CA PRO A 220 7.97 42.88 -15.19
C PRO A 220 8.60 44.22 -15.63
N THR A 221 9.93 44.33 -15.52
CA THR A 221 10.63 45.53 -16.00
C THR A 221 10.58 45.65 -17.52
N ALA A 222 10.63 46.87 -18.05
CA ALA A 222 10.64 47.10 -19.50
C ALA A 222 11.83 46.43 -20.23
N ALA A 223 12.95 46.21 -19.52
CA ALA A 223 14.12 45.51 -20.04
C ALA A 223 13.84 44.01 -20.27
N TYR A 224 13.03 43.38 -19.40
CA TYR A 224 12.60 41.99 -19.54
C TYR A 224 11.65 41.82 -20.74
N VAL A 225 10.69 42.72 -20.91
CA VAL A 225 9.73 42.68 -22.02
C VAL A 225 10.42 42.81 -23.40
N ALA A 226 11.60 43.42 -23.45
CA ALA A 226 12.31 43.71 -24.69
C ALA A 226 13.16 42.54 -25.24
N THR A 227 13.35 41.45 -24.51
CA THR A 227 14.15 40.31 -24.98
C THR A 227 13.30 39.31 -25.78
N PRO A 228 13.81 38.75 -26.90
CA PRO A 228 13.10 37.74 -27.69
C PRO A 228 13.06 36.35 -27.01
N PHE A 229 13.89 36.16 -25.98
CA PHE A 229 13.85 35.03 -25.07
C PHE A 229 13.59 35.59 -23.67
N GLN A 230 12.42 35.25 -23.13
CA GLN A 230 12.03 35.56 -21.77
C GLN A 230 12.18 34.25 -21.01
N ASP A 231 13.23 34.16 -20.20
CA ASP A 231 13.45 32.99 -19.35
C ASP A 231 13.04 33.40 -17.93
N ASP A 232 12.08 32.67 -17.36
CA ASP A 232 11.69 32.82 -15.96
C ASP A 232 12.03 31.53 -15.22
N SER A 233 13.10 31.58 -14.43
CA SER A 233 13.56 30.46 -13.61
C SER A 233 13.49 30.89 -12.17
N SER A 234 12.64 30.25 -11.38
CA SER A 234 12.64 30.44 -9.93
C SER A 234 13.31 29.24 -9.26
N ASP A 235 14.23 29.51 -8.36
CA ASP A 235 14.95 28.49 -7.61
C ASP A 235 14.25 28.26 -6.27
N TYR A 236 13.46 27.19 -6.19
CA TYR A 236 12.80 26.77 -4.95
C TYR A 236 13.53 25.56 -4.37
N LEU A 237 14.13 25.73 -3.19
CA LEU A 237 14.54 24.61 -2.37
C LEU A 237 13.61 24.48 -1.17
N VAL A 238 12.98 23.31 -1.03
CA VAL A 238 12.30 22.89 0.20
C VAL A 238 13.35 22.43 1.21
N ARG A 239 13.50 23.16 2.30
CA ARG A 239 14.50 22.89 3.36
C ARG A 239 13.98 21.97 4.46
N SER A 240 12.72 22.14 4.84
CA SER A 240 12.06 21.21 5.74
C SER A 240 10.54 21.26 5.55
N ILE A 241 9.90 20.14 5.87
CA ILE A 241 8.45 20.03 5.97
C ILE A 241 8.17 19.43 7.33
N GLU A 242 7.41 20.15 8.14
CA GLU A 242 6.82 19.62 9.37
C GLU A 242 5.34 19.41 9.10
N TYR A 243 4.79 18.28 9.52
CA TYR A 243 3.39 17.98 9.23
C TYR A 243 2.70 17.28 10.39
N GLN A 244 1.39 17.48 10.45
CA GLN A 244 0.47 16.80 11.33
C GLN A 244 -0.70 16.27 10.51
N GLY A 245 -1.16 15.07 10.84
CA GLY A 245 -2.24 14.43 10.12
C GLY A 245 -2.77 13.21 10.84
N THR A 246 -3.50 12.40 10.09
CA THR A 246 -4.02 11.12 10.53
C THR A 246 -3.70 10.06 9.48
N GLU A 247 -3.23 8.90 9.91
CA GLU A 247 -3.11 7.71 9.07
C GLU A 247 -4.27 6.76 9.36
N ASP A 248 -4.99 6.27 8.35
CA ASP A 248 -5.89 5.14 8.54
C ASP A 248 -5.16 3.84 8.15
N PRO A 249 -4.53 3.14 9.11
CA PRO A 249 -3.66 2.01 8.81
C PRO A 249 -4.45 0.89 8.14
N VAL A 250 -3.85 0.26 7.12
CA VAL A 250 -4.45 -0.92 6.50
C VAL A 250 -4.03 -2.15 7.30
N SER A 251 -5.01 -2.95 7.72
CA SER A 251 -4.74 -4.26 8.30
C SER A 251 -5.57 -5.36 7.64
N LEU A 252 -4.95 -6.54 7.47
CA LEU A 252 -5.63 -7.75 7.00
C LEU A 252 -5.80 -8.71 8.17
N GLN A 253 -6.99 -9.27 8.33
CA GLN A 253 -7.32 -10.20 9.41
C GLN A 253 -8.37 -11.22 8.98
N PHE A 254 -8.44 -12.36 9.65
CA PHE A 254 -9.58 -13.26 9.48
C PHE A 254 -10.86 -12.63 9.99
N SER A 255 -11.99 -12.92 9.34
CA SER A 255 -13.30 -12.41 9.76
C SER A 255 -13.80 -13.03 11.07
N ALA A 256 -13.29 -14.21 11.43
CA ALA A 256 -13.66 -14.99 12.59
C ALA A 256 -12.45 -15.77 13.12
N PRO A 257 -12.40 -16.10 14.42
CA PRO A 257 -11.35 -16.94 14.99
C PRO A 257 -11.49 -18.41 14.62
N THR A 258 -12.69 -18.83 14.22
CA THR A 258 -12.99 -20.22 13.86
C THR A 258 -13.84 -20.27 12.58
N PHE A 259 -13.56 -21.29 11.77
CA PHE A 259 -14.31 -21.63 10.55
C PHE A 259 -14.65 -23.12 10.58
N SER A 260 -15.58 -23.54 9.73
CA SER A 260 -15.95 -24.95 9.60
C SER A 260 -16.21 -25.29 8.15
N VAL A 261 -15.82 -26.50 7.75
CA VAL A 261 -16.08 -27.07 6.44
C VAL A 261 -16.39 -28.56 6.60
N ASN A 262 -17.21 -29.13 5.72
CA ASN A 262 -17.41 -30.58 5.69
C ASN A 262 -16.34 -31.22 4.82
N GLU A 263 -15.98 -32.46 5.14
CA GLU A 263 -14.99 -33.27 4.42
C GLU A 263 -15.47 -33.80 3.05
N ASN A 264 -16.56 -33.29 2.50
CA ASN A 264 -17.27 -33.95 1.39
C ASN A 264 -16.70 -33.70 -0.03
N GLY A 265 -15.40 -33.44 -0.12
CA GLY A 265 -14.67 -33.28 -1.38
C GLY A 265 -15.05 -32.05 -2.21
N THR A 266 -15.96 -31.21 -1.69
CA THR A 266 -16.40 -30.00 -2.38
C THR A 266 -15.52 -28.83 -1.95
N PRO A 267 -14.81 -28.15 -2.88
CA PRO A 267 -14.07 -26.96 -2.54
C PRO A 267 -15.02 -25.84 -2.11
N VAL A 268 -15.15 -25.62 -0.79
CA VAL A 268 -15.94 -24.52 -0.23
C VAL A 268 -15.00 -23.37 0.11
N ALA A 269 -15.38 -22.16 -0.30
CA ALA A 269 -14.71 -20.94 0.13
C ALA A 269 -15.09 -20.68 1.61
N ALA A 270 -14.40 -21.35 2.52
CA ALA A 270 -14.80 -21.47 3.92
C ALA A 270 -14.17 -20.42 4.84
N VAL A 271 -12.98 -19.93 4.49
CA VAL A 271 -12.22 -18.98 5.31
C VAL A 271 -12.33 -17.60 4.69
N THR A 272 -12.64 -16.60 5.51
CA THR A 272 -12.80 -15.23 5.03
C THR A 272 -11.75 -14.32 5.66
N VAL A 273 -11.07 -13.53 4.83
CA VAL A 273 -10.14 -12.48 5.23
C VAL A 273 -10.77 -11.13 4.92
N THR A 274 -10.68 -10.21 5.87
CA THR A 274 -11.18 -8.83 5.74
C THR A 274 -10.01 -7.85 5.71
N ARG A 275 -10.22 -6.76 4.96
CA ARG A 275 -9.40 -5.57 4.99
C ARG A 275 -10.06 -4.55 5.92
N VAL A 276 -9.30 -3.97 6.83
CA VAL A 276 -9.74 -2.97 7.81
C VAL A 276 -8.91 -1.70 7.63
N GLY A 277 -9.53 -0.53 7.83
CA GLY A 277 -8.91 0.78 7.63
C GLY A 277 -9.07 1.28 6.20
N SER A 278 -8.05 1.97 5.68
CA SER A 278 -8.10 2.56 4.33
C SER A 278 -8.26 1.50 3.24
N SER A 279 -9.11 1.79 2.25
CA SER A 279 -9.22 1.01 1.01
C SER A 279 -8.21 1.44 -0.06
N ALA A 280 -7.48 2.54 0.16
CA ALA A 280 -6.52 3.05 -0.82
C ALA A 280 -5.24 2.22 -0.89
N GLY A 281 -4.76 2.00 -2.11
CA GLY A 281 -3.66 1.12 -2.43
C GLY A 281 -4.02 -0.37 -2.38
N THR A 282 -3.20 -1.21 -3.02
CA THR A 282 -3.35 -2.67 -2.96
C THR A 282 -2.89 -3.21 -1.60
N ALA A 283 -3.50 -4.30 -1.14
CA ALA A 283 -3.07 -5.03 0.05
C ALA A 283 -3.08 -6.55 -0.19
N SER A 284 -2.10 -7.26 0.35
CA SER A 284 -1.95 -8.70 0.19
C SER A 284 -1.37 -9.35 1.45
N ALA A 285 -1.69 -10.62 1.68
CA ALA A 285 -1.06 -11.46 2.69
C ALA A 285 -1.08 -12.93 2.23
N THR A 286 -0.23 -13.75 2.84
CA THR A 286 -0.23 -15.20 2.67
C THR A 286 -0.98 -15.86 3.82
N VAL A 287 -1.88 -16.78 3.52
CA VAL A 287 -2.50 -17.68 4.48
C VAL A 287 -1.69 -18.98 4.49
N ASN A 288 -1.08 -19.30 5.63
CA ASN A 288 -0.40 -20.56 5.84
C ASN A 288 -1.28 -21.52 6.64
N LEU A 289 -1.17 -22.80 6.28
CA LEU A 289 -1.85 -23.91 6.93
C LEU A 289 -0.81 -24.71 7.72
N THR A 290 -1.10 -25.01 8.98
CA THR A 290 -0.31 -25.97 9.77
C THR A 290 -1.23 -26.97 10.45
N ASN A 291 -0.73 -28.18 10.67
CA ASN A 291 -1.50 -29.25 11.29
C ASN A 291 -2.10 -28.78 12.63
N GLY A 292 -3.35 -29.15 12.87
CA GLY A 292 -3.95 -29.20 14.20
C GLY A 292 -4.04 -30.67 14.61
N THR A 293 -5.25 -31.21 14.68
CA THR A 293 -5.47 -32.66 14.69
C THR A 293 -5.45 -33.26 13.28
N ALA A 294 -5.88 -32.48 12.27
CA ALA A 294 -5.74 -32.84 10.86
C ALA A 294 -4.28 -32.72 10.39
N THR A 295 -3.90 -33.62 9.50
CA THR A 295 -2.56 -33.85 8.98
C THR A 295 -2.52 -33.88 7.45
N ALA A 296 -1.66 -33.05 6.86
CA ALA A 296 -1.38 -33.13 5.43
C ALA A 296 -0.45 -34.32 5.10
N PRO A 297 -0.63 -35.03 3.96
CA PRO A 297 -1.65 -34.79 2.94
C PRO A 297 -2.94 -35.62 3.13
N GLY A 298 -3.15 -36.25 4.29
CA GLY A 298 -4.31 -37.13 4.55
C GLY A 298 -5.62 -36.36 4.47
N ASP A 299 -5.71 -35.28 5.25
CA ASP A 299 -6.99 -34.61 5.51
C ASP A 299 -7.07 -33.26 4.75
N TYR A 300 -5.91 -32.73 4.33
CA TYR A 300 -5.82 -31.53 3.51
C TYR A 300 -4.49 -31.41 2.76
N ASN A 301 -4.46 -30.63 1.68
CA ASN A 301 -3.24 -30.28 0.97
C ASN A 301 -2.60 -29.01 1.54
N ASN A 302 -1.35 -29.10 2.00
CA ASN A 302 -0.64 -27.94 2.53
C ASN A 302 -0.01 -27.10 1.41
N ALA A 303 -0.75 -26.11 0.91
CA ALA A 303 -0.26 -25.11 -0.04
C ALA A 303 -0.53 -23.70 0.50
N PRO A 304 0.48 -22.80 0.57
CA PRO A 304 0.25 -21.41 0.92
C PRO A 304 -0.72 -20.74 -0.05
N ILE A 305 -1.67 -19.96 0.47
CA ILE A 305 -2.70 -19.28 -0.32
C ILE A 305 -2.51 -17.78 -0.19
N THR A 306 -2.35 -17.07 -1.30
CA THR A 306 -2.26 -15.60 -1.28
C THR A 306 -3.65 -14.99 -1.39
N VAL A 307 -3.97 -14.07 -0.48
CA VAL A 307 -5.16 -13.22 -0.56
C VAL A 307 -4.78 -11.83 -1.04
N ASN A 308 -5.51 -11.29 -2.02
CA ASN A 308 -5.23 -10.00 -2.63
C ASN A 308 -6.46 -9.10 -2.59
N PHE A 309 -6.25 -7.85 -2.20
CA PHE A 309 -7.19 -6.73 -2.28
C PHE A 309 -6.63 -5.73 -3.28
N ALA A 310 -7.42 -5.40 -4.30
CA ALA A 310 -7.08 -4.33 -5.23
C ALA A 310 -7.16 -2.96 -4.54
N ASP A 311 -6.64 -1.93 -5.22
CA ASP A 311 -6.89 -0.55 -4.82
C ASP A 311 -8.40 -0.25 -4.81
N GLY A 312 -8.87 0.41 -3.76
CA GLY A 312 -10.29 0.69 -3.51
C GLY A 312 -11.13 -0.51 -3.04
N ASP A 313 -10.55 -1.71 -2.99
CA ASP A 313 -11.29 -2.93 -2.66
C ASP A 313 -11.62 -3.00 -1.15
N THR A 314 -12.92 -3.06 -0.85
CA THR A 314 -13.47 -3.12 0.52
C THR A 314 -14.17 -4.45 0.81
N ALA A 315 -14.35 -5.30 -0.19
CA ALA A 315 -15.10 -6.55 -0.04
C ALA A 315 -14.22 -7.63 0.58
N ALA A 316 -14.76 -8.34 1.58
CA ALA A 316 -14.08 -9.49 2.17
C ALA A 316 -13.74 -10.54 1.10
N LYS A 317 -12.60 -11.23 1.28
CA LYS A 317 -12.13 -12.27 0.38
C LYS A 317 -12.31 -13.63 1.03
N THR A 318 -13.02 -14.51 0.33
CA THR A 318 -13.15 -15.91 0.71
C THR A 318 -12.04 -16.72 0.05
N ILE A 319 -11.30 -17.50 0.82
CA ILE A 319 -10.25 -18.39 0.33
C ILE A 319 -10.75 -19.84 0.37
N VAL A 320 -10.34 -20.62 -0.62
CA VAL A 320 -10.64 -22.05 -0.71
C VAL A 320 -9.51 -22.82 -0.06
N ILE A 321 -9.83 -23.64 0.94
CA ILE A 321 -8.87 -24.55 1.56
C ILE A 321 -9.03 -25.93 0.90
N PRO A 322 -7.96 -26.55 0.39
CA PRO A 322 -8.05 -27.84 -0.31
C PRO A 322 -8.13 -28.99 0.70
N ILE A 323 -9.34 -29.27 1.18
CA ILE A 323 -9.68 -30.44 2.00
C ILE A 323 -9.62 -31.71 1.14
N VAL A 324 -9.12 -32.79 1.72
CA VAL A 324 -9.10 -34.12 1.09
C VAL A 324 -10.28 -34.90 1.66
N ASP A 325 -11.05 -35.52 0.78
CA ASP A 325 -12.20 -36.37 1.12
C ASP A 325 -11.76 -37.82 0.99
N ASP A 326 -12.05 -38.63 2.00
CA ASP A 326 -11.76 -40.06 1.94
C ASP A 326 -12.95 -40.93 2.39
N THR A 327 -12.70 -42.08 3.01
CA THR A 327 -13.74 -43.01 3.46
C THR A 327 -13.45 -43.55 4.85
N LEU A 328 -12.45 -42.98 5.54
CA LEU A 328 -12.07 -43.38 6.88
C LEU A 328 -13.02 -42.67 7.84
N VAL A 329 -13.64 -43.43 8.74
CA VAL A 329 -14.48 -42.80 9.78
C VAL A 329 -13.56 -42.21 10.83
N GLU A 330 -13.55 -40.88 10.91
CA GLU A 330 -12.75 -40.10 11.83
C GLU A 330 -13.64 -39.29 12.77
N GLY A 331 -13.01 -38.51 13.65
CA GLY A 331 -13.71 -37.47 14.40
C GLY A 331 -13.48 -36.12 13.73
N ASN A 332 -14.24 -35.09 14.10
CA ASN A 332 -13.96 -33.75 13.60
C ASN A 332 -12.51 -33.34 13.91
N GLU A 333 -11.84 -32.83 12.88
CA GLU A 333 -10.44 -32.46 12.95
C GLU A 333 -10.21 -30.97 12.74
N THR A 334 -8.97 -30.51 12.92
CA THR A 334 -8.63 -29.08 12.89
C THR A 334 -7.36 -28.78 12.11
N ILE A 335 -7.37 -27.67 11.37
CA ILE A 335 -6.22 -27.03 10.75
C ILE A 335 -6.00 -25.66 11.40
N ASN A 336 -4.74 -25.32 11.70
CA ASN A 336 -4.35 -24.00 12.17
C ASN A 336 -4.05 -23.07 10.97
N LEU A 337 -4.59 -21.86 11.01
CA LEU A 337 -4.43 -20.84 9.98
C LEU A 337 -3.66 -19.64 10.52
N SER A 338 -2.75 -19.10 9.72
CA SER A 338 -2.04 -17.85 10.04
C SER A 338 -1.89 -16.97 8.81
N LEU A 339 -2.07 -15.65 8.99
CA LEU A 339 -1.68 -14.65 8.01
C LEU A 339 -0.21 -14.28 8.21
N THR A 340 0.55 -14.20 7.13
CA THR A 340 1.95 -13.75 7.12
C THR A 340 2.23 -12.87 5.90
N ASN A 341 3.42 -12.28 5.87
CA ASN A 341 3.93 -11.51 4.73
C ASN A 341 2.94 -10.44 4.23
N PRO A 342 2.41 -9.55 5.10
CA PRO A 342 1.58 -8.46 4.63
C PRO A 342 2.39 -7.57 3.67
N THR A 343 1.85 -7.31 2.49
CA THR A 343 2.48 -6.48 1.46
C THR A 343 1.44 -5.61 0.77
N GLY A 344 1.87 -4.55 0.09
CA GLY A 344 0.98 -3.62 -0.59
C GLY A 344 1.69 -2.34 -1.01
N THR A 345 0.97 -1.46 -1.70
CA THR A 345 1.46 -0.10 -2.03
C THR A 345 1.41 0.82 -0.81
N SER A 346 0.58 0.48 0.17
CA SER A 346 0.46 1.16 1.47
C SER A 346 1.16 0.35 2.56
N ARG A 347 1.37 0.94 3.75
CA ARG A 347 1.88 0.22 4.92
C ARG A 347 0.82 -0.76 5.44
N VAL A 348 0.81 -1.97 4.88
CA VAL A 348 -0.11 -3.04 5.28
C VAL A 348 0.44 -3.77 6.50
N THR A 349 -0.42 -4.02 7.48
CA THR A 349 -0.11 -4.78 8.68
C THR A 349 -1.09 -5.95 8.84
N LEU A 350 -0.81 -6.85 9.79
CA LEU A 350 -1.78 -7.86 10.19
C LEU A 350 -2.64 -7.30 11.32
N GLY A 351 -3.94 -7.54 11.25
CA GLY A 351 -4.87 -7.15 12.31
C GLY A 351 -4.79 -8.08 13.52
N THR A 352 -5.62 -7.80 14.53
CA THR A 352 -5.59 -8.56 15.79
C THR A 352 -6.02 -10.02 15.62
N GLN A 353 -6.86 -10.32 14.63
CA GLN A 353 -7.28 -11.67 14.27
C GLN A 353 -6.40 -12.23 13.13
N SER A 354 -5.09 -12.32 13.34
CA SER A 354 -4.14 -12.82 12.34
C SER A 354 -4.00 -14.35 12.30
N THR A 355 -4.63 -15.06 13.24
CA THR A 355 -4.73 -16.52 13.29
C THR A 355 -6.18 -16.96 13.38
N ALA A 356 -6.47 -18.19 12.94
CA ALA A 356 -7.77 -18.82 13.08
C ALA A 356 -7.63 -20.35 13.08
N THR A 357 -8.68 -21.07 13.45
CA THR A 357 -8.77 -22.53 13.36
C THR A 357 -9.89 -22.91 12.38
N LEU A 358 -9.59 -23.80 11.44
CA LEU A 358 -10.60 -24.42 10.57
C LEU A 358 -10.94 -25.80 11.11
N ASN A 359 -12.21 -26.04 11.41
CA ASN A 359 -12.72 -27.37 11.76
C ASN A 359 -13.13 -28.11 10.48
N ILE A 360 -12.62 -29.32 10.31
CA ILE A 360 -13.06 -30.28 9.31
C ILE A 360 -14.10 -31.16 9.98
N VAL A 361 -15.31 -31.16 9.43
CA VAL A 361 -16.41 -31.98 9.91
C VAL A 361 -16.47 -33.21 9.02
N ASP A 362 -16.04 -34.33 9.61
CA ASP A 362 -16.11 -35.66 9.01
C ASP A 362 -17.56 -35.96 8.59
N ASN A 363 -17.70 -36.54 7.39
CA ASN A 363 -18.99 -36.95 6.84
C ASN A 363 -19.11 -38.45 6.61
N ASP A 364 -18.19 -39.23 7.15
CA ASP A 364 -18.14 -40.66 6.99
C ASP A 364 -18.84 -41.35 8.16
N ILE A 365 -19.67 -42.33 7.82
CA ILE A 365 -20.42 -43.08 8.83
C ILE A 365 -20.24 -44.57 8.63
N PRO A 366 -20.00 -45.36 9.70
CA PRO A 366 -19.83 -46.78 9.53
C PRO A 366 -21.14 -47.42 9.09
N GLY A 367 -21.03 -48.42 8.21
CA GLY A 367 -22.16 -49.26 7.84
C GLY A 367 -22.61 -50.15 9.00
N SER A 368 -23.84 -50.64 8.95
CA SER A 368 -24.34 -51.65 9.88
C SER A 368 -24.27 -53.04 9.24
N LEU A 369 -23.84 -54.04 10.00
CA LEU A 369 -23.85 -55.44 9.58
C LEU A 369 -25.13 -56.12 10.08
N GLN A 370 -25.83 -56.80 9.18
CA GLN A 370 -27.02 -57.58 9.52
C GLN A 370 -27.08 -58.89 8.72
N PHE A 371 -27.80 -59.88 9.24
CA PHE A 371 -28.13 -61.06 8.45
C PHE A 371 -29.09 -60.70 7.31
N SER A 372 -28.90 -61.33 6.14
CA SER A 372 -29.76 -61.12 4.97
C SER A 372 -31.21 -61.60 5.17
N ALA A 373 -31.43 -62.50 6.13
CA ALA A 373 -32.73 -63.04 6.50
C ALA A 373 -32.79 -63.36 8.00
N PRO A 374 -33.98 -63.33 8.62
CA PRO A 374 -34.16 -63.66 10.05
C PRO A 374 -34.07 -65.17 10.34
N THR A 375 -34.24 -66.02 9.32
CA THR A 375 -34.21 -67.47 9.45
C THR A 375 -33.55 -68.09 8.21
N TYR A 376 -32.76 -69.14 8.43
CA TYR A 376 -32.16 -69.95 7.38
C TYR A 376 -32.56 -71.41 7.60
N SER A 377 -32.82 -72.15 6.53
CA SER A 377 -33.20 -73.55 6.61
C SER A 377 -32.38 -74.36 5.62
N VAL A 378 -31.82 -75.46 6.11
CA VAL A 378 -31.05 -76.42 5.33
C VAL A 378 -31.58 -77.82 5.65
N ARG A 379 -31.47 -78.75 4.70
CA ARG A 379 -31.77 -80.16 4.96
C ARG A 379 -30.53 -80.84 5.52
N GLU A 380 -30.71 -81.77 6.45
CA GLU A 380 -29.65 -82.65 6.95
C GLU A 380 -29.33 -83.77 5.94
N ASP A 381 -29.20 -83.43 4.66
CA ASP A 381 -28.91 -84.37 3.57
C ASP A 381 -27.44 -84.32 3.09
N GLY A 382 -26.58 -83.65 3.86
CA GLY A 382 -25.16 -83.48 3.55
C GLY A 382 -24.86 -82.34 2.58
N THR A 383 -25.87 -81.57 2.14
CA THR A 383 -25.65 -80.35 1.35
C THR A 383 -24.98 -79.28 2.22
N PRO A 384 -23.80 -78.75 1.85
CA PRO A 384 -23.21 -77.61 2.55
C PRO A 384 -24.17 -76.43 2.57
N VAL A 385 -24.32 -75.77 3.72
CA VAL A 385 -25.17 -74.60 3.88
C VAL A 385 -24.79 -73.55 2.81
N ALA A 386 -25.75 -73.17 1.97
CA ALA A 386 -25.60 -71.96 1.15
C ALA A 386 -25.40 -70.78 2.12
N ALA A 387 -24.24 -70.12 2.01
CA ALA A 387 -23.68 -69.23 3.02
C ALA A 387 -24.72 -68.39 3.78
N VAL A 388 -24.72 -68.47 5.11
CA VAL A 388 -25.41 -67.49 5.97
C VAL A 388 -24.84 -66.12 5.63
N ARG A 389 -25.60 -65.34 4.85
CA ARG A 389 -25.10 -64.09 4.28
C ARG A 389 -25.28 -62.95 5.26
N VAL A 390 -24.17 -62.29 5.58
CA VAL A 390 -24.16 -60.98 6.24
C VAL A 390 -24.14 -59.90 5.16
N THR A 391 -25.00 -58.90 5.30
CA THR A 391 -25.05 -57.72 4.44
C THR A 391 -24.66 -56.49 5.24
N ARG A 392 -23.85 -55.63 4.63
CA ARG A 392 -23.59 -54.28 5.11
C ARG A 392 -24.65 -53.32 4.55
N THR A 393 -25.29 -52.53 5.40
CA THR A 393 -26.34 -51.57 5.04
C THR A 393 -26.04 -50.17 5.59
N GLY A 394 -26.68 -49.15 5.03
CA GLY A 394 -26.45 -47.76 5.43
C GLY A 394 -25.34 -47.12 4.60
N SER A 395 -24.09 -47.28 5.05
CA SER A 395 -22.89 -46.74 4.39
C SER A 395 -21.81 -47.80 4.12
N SER A 396 -20.93 -47.52 3.17
CA SER A 396 -19.70 -48.25 2.85
C SER A 396 -18.45 -47.77 3.61
N ASP A 397 -18.52 -46.66 4.35
CA ASP A 397 -17.34 -45.95 4.88
C ASP A 397 -16.76 -46.60 6.13
N GLY A 398 -15.45 -46.65 6.23
CA GLY A 398 -14.74 -47.28 7.33
C GLY A 398 -14.86 -48.80 7.36
N ALA A 399 -13.97 -49.42 8.13
CA ALA A 399 -14.00 -50.86 8.36
C ALA A 399 -15.11 -51.24 9.35
N VAL A 400 -15.87 -52.29 9.04
CA VAL A 400 -16.85 -52.88 9.96
C VAL A 400 -16.55 -54.37 10.10
N SER A 401 -16.68 -54.90 11.31
CA SER A 401 -16.50 -56.33 11.58
C SER A 401 -17.51 -56.80 12.62
N ALA A 402 -17.84 -58.08 12.55
CA ALA A 402 -18.68 -58.75 13.52
C ALA A 402 -18.20 -60.20 13.67
N THR A 403 -18.25 -60.72 14.89
CA THR A 403 -18.02 -62.14 15.17
C THR A 403 -19.34 -62.87 15.08
N VAL A 404 -19.39 -63.93 14.27
CA VAL A 404 -20.55 -64.84 14.22
C VAL A 404 -20.28 -66.00 15.16
N SER A 405 -21.19 -66.24 16.11
CA SER A 405 -21.13 -67.38 17.01
C SER A 405 -22.41 -68.21 16.90
N ALA A 406 -22.27 -69.52 16.79
CA ALA A 406 -23.39 -70.45 16.86
C ALA A 406 -23.65 -70.86 18.32
N THR A 407 -24.91 -70.89 18.72
CA THR A 407 -25.36 -71.40 20.03
C THR A 407 -26.36 -72.53 19.83
N ASN A 408 -26.34 -73.50 20.75
CA ASN A 408 -27.24 -74.65 20.66
C ASN A 408 -28.70 -74.19 20.76
N GLY A 409 -29.54 -74.68 19.85
CA GLY A 409 -30.99 -74.61 19.92
C GLY A 409 -31.56 -76.00 20.13
N THR A 410 -32.51 -76.40 19.28
CA THR A 410 -32.88 -77.83 19.14
C THR A 410 -31.76 -78.65 18.51
N ALA A 411 -30.92 -78.03 17.68
CA ALA A 411 -29.67 -78.58 17.18
C ALA A 411 -28.52 -78.25 18.15
N THR A 412 -27.64 -79.22 18.39
CA THR A 412 -26.57 -79.18 19.39
C THR A 412 -25.21 -79.54 18.79
N ALA A 413 -24.16 -78.80 19.13
CA ALA A 413 -22.79 -79.14 18.77
C ALA A 413 -22.16 -80.15 19.76
N PRO A 414 -21.32 -81.11 19.30
CA PRO A 414 -20.90 -81.32 17.90
C PRO A 414 -21.83 -82.25 17.09
N GLY A 415 -22.99 -82.65 17.65
CA GLY A 415 -23.84 -83.69 17.05
C GLY A 415 -24.50 -83.27 15.73
N ASP A 416 -25.15 -82.12 15.72
CA ASP A 416 -25.93 -81.60 14.59
C ASP A 416 -25.13 -80.59 13.75
N TYR A 417 -24.15 -79.92 14.37
CA TYR A 417 -23.27 -78.97 13.70
C TYR A 417 -21.90 -78.86 14.40
N THR A 418 -20.89 -78.42 13.66
CA THR A 418 -19.56 -78.09 14.20
C THR A 418 -19.43 -76.58 14.42
N ASN A 419 -18.96 -76.16 15.58
CA ASN A 419 -18.71 -74.76 15.91
C ASN A 419 -17.20 -74.48 15.90
N THR A 420 -16.62 -74.37 14.72
CA THR A 420 -15.23 -73.90 14.54
C THR A 420 -15.28 -72.41 14.17
N PRO A 421 -14.76 -71.51 15.03
CA PRO A 421 -14.67 -70.07 14.75
C PRO A 421 -13.86 -69.74 13.49
#